data_AF-W1YMM6-F1
#
_entry.id   AF-W1YMM6-F1
#
_cell.length_a   1.000
_cell.length_b   1.000
_cell.length_c   1.000
_cell.angle_alpha   90.00
_cell.angle_beta   90.00
_cell.angle_gamma   90.00
#
_symmetry.space_group_name_H-M   'P 1'
#
loop_
_entity.id
_entity.type
_entity.pdbx_description
1 polymer ?
#
loop_
_entity_poly.entity_id
_entity_poly.type
_entity_poly.pdbx_seq_one_letter_code
_entity_poly.pdbx_strand_id
1 'polypeptide(L)'
;VWFVSQNPSDIPDNVLGQLGNRVQHALRAFTPKDQKAVKSAAQTMRANPAFDTEKAIQELGTGEALISFLDTKGSPSVVERAMVIAPCSRMGPVTEDERNGLINHSPV
;
A
#
# COMPACT_ATOMS: atom_id res chain seq x y z
N VAL A 1 -12.96 6.40 3.02
CA VAL A 1 -12.63 5.15 3.76
C VAL A 1 -11.37 4.58 3.15
N TRP A 2 -10.41 4.16 3.96
CA TRP A 2 -9.16 3.55 3.50
C TRP A 2 -9.04 2.16 4.10
N PHE A 3 -8.64 1.19 3.28
CA PHE A 3 -8.29 -0.15 3.72
C PHE A 3 -6.79 -0.34 3.51
N VAL A 4 -6.12 -0.87 4.53
CA VAL A 4 -4.70 -1.17 4.49
C VAL A 4 -4.54 -2.64 4.85
N SER A 5 -4.04 -3.44 3.90
CA SER A 5 -3.78 -4.86 4.10
C SER A 5 -2.49 -5.27 3.38
N GLN A 6 -1.84 -6.31 3.92
CA GLN A 6 -0.72 -7.00 3.29
C GLN A 6 -1.15 -7.96 2.18
N ASN A 7 -2.41 -8.44 2.23
CA ASN A 7 -2.95 -9.38 1.27
C ASN A 7 -4.23 -8.81 0.65
N PRO A 8 -4.27 -8.61 -0.68
CA PRO A 8 -5.47 -8.15 -1.37
C PRO A 8 -6.70 -9.01 -1.11
N SER A 9 -6.53 -10.31 -0.85
CA SER A 9 -7.63 -11.24 -0.54
C SER A 9 -8.33 -10.99 0.80
N ASP A 10 -7.77 -10.16 1.68
CA ASP A 10 -8.39 -9.82 2.96
C ASP A 10 -9.56 -8.84 2.80
N ILE A 11 -9.66 -8.18 1.64
CA ILE A 11 -10.72 -7.23 1.33
C ILE A 11 -11.69 -7.91 0.35
N PRO A 12 -12.98 -8.04 0.69
CA PRO A 12 -13.98 -8.60 -0.22
C PRO A 12 -14.06 -7.86 -1.57
N ASP A 13 -14.23 -8.60 -2.66
CA ASP A 13 -14.23 -8.04 -4.03
C ASP A 13 -15.28 -6.95 -4.24
N ASN A 14 -16.46 -7.09 -3.64
CA ASN A 14 -17.54 -6.09 -3.70
C ASN A 14 -17.15 -4.76 -3.04
N VAL A 15 -16.25 -4.78 -2.06
CA VAL A 15 -15.68 -3.58 -1.44
C VAL A 15 -14.53 -3.08 -2.30
N LEU A 16 -13.63 -3.96 -2.72
CA LEU A 16 -12.45 -3.61 -3.53
C LEU A 16 -12.83 -2.95 -4.86
N GLY A 17 -13.94 -3.35 -5.47
CA GLY A 17 -14.49 -2.74 -6.69
C GLY A 17 -15.02 -1.31 -6.49
N GLN A 18 -15.27 -0.88 -5.25
CA GLN A 18 -15.68 0.50 -4.93
C GLN A 18 -14.49 1.42 -4.65
N LEU A 19 -13.28 0.86 -4.50
CA LEU A 19 -12.07 1.62 -4.19
C LEU A 19 -11.40 2.11 -5.49
N GLY A 20 -11.65 3.37 -5.82
CA GLY A 20 -11.06 4.02 -7.00
C GLY A 20 -9.61 4.50 -6.80
N ASN A 21 -9.21 4.76 -5.56
CA ASN A 21 -7.85 5.16 -5.20
C ASN A 21 -7.02 3.93 -4.82
N ARG A 22 -5.82 3.79 -5.37
CA ARG A 22 -4.94 2.65 -5.12
C ARG A 22 -3.51 3.09 -4.85
N VAL A 23 -2.94 2.51 -3.80
CA VAL A 23 -1.52 2.57 -3.46
C VAL A 23 -1.08 1.13 -3.22
N GLN A 24 -0.25 0.60 -4.11
CA GLN A 24 0.23 -0.77 -4.06
C GLN A 24 1.73 -0.79 -3.82
N HIS A 25 2.12 -1.26 -2.64
CA HIS A 25 3.52 -1.60 -2.36
C HIS A 25 3.90 -2.94 -2.97
N ALA A 26 5.19 -3.26 -2.87
CA ALA A 26 5.74 -4.51 -3.38
C ALA A 26 4.95 -5.74 -2.91
N LEU A 27 4.56 -6.59 -3.86
CA LEU A 27 4.04 -7.93 -3.58
C LEU A 27 5.10 -8.94 -3.99
N ARG A 28 5.43 -9.84 -3.06
CA ARG A 28 6.37 -10.93 -3.34
C ARG A 28 5.57 -12.18 -3.69
N ALA A 29 5.82 -12.70 -4.90
CA ALA A 29 5.15 -13.89 -5.37
C ALA A 29 6.07 -15.12 -5.31
N PHE A 30 5.83 -16.00 -4.34
CA PHE A 30 6.58 -17.25 -4.19
C PHE A 30 5.72 -18.49 -4.52
N THR A 31 4.40 -18.33 -4.52
CA THR A 31 3.45 -19.39 -4.83
C THR A 31 2.59 -19.03 -6.06
N PRO A 32 1.95 -20.01 -6.72
CA PRO A 32 1.00 -19.74 -7.80
C PRO A 32 -0.19 -18.86 -7.34
N LYS A 33 -0.56 -18.93 -6.06
CA LYS A 33 -1.60 -18.08 -5.48
C LYS A 33 -1.14 -16.62 -5.45
N ASP A 34 0.10 -16.37 -5.05
CA ASP A 34 0.65 -15.02 -4.99
C ASP A 34 0.81 -14.43 -6.40
N GLN A 35 1.23 -15.22 -7.39
CA GLN A 35 1.31 -14.79 -8.77
C GLN A 35 -0.06 -14.31 -9.30
N LYS A 36 -1.13 -15.04 -8.98
CA LYS A 36 -2.50 -14.61 -9.31
C LYS A 36 -2.88 -13.32 -8.59
N ALA A 37 -2.47 -13.14 -7.35
CA ALA A 37 -2.72 -11.91 -6.59
C ALA A 37 -1.99 -10.71 -7.20
N VAL A 38 -0.72 -10.86 -7.59
CA VAL A 38 0.08 -9.84 -8.30
C VAL A 38 -0.61 -9.45 -9.61
N LYS A 39 -0.99 -10.44 -10.42
CA LYS A 39 -1.66 -10.20 -11.70
C LYS A 39 -3.00 -9.49 -11.52
N SER A 40 -3.82 -9.93 -10.56
CA SER A 40 -5.09 -9.29 -10.24
C SER A 40 -4.88 -7.83 -9.82
N ALA A 41 -3.94 -7.57 -8.90
CA ALA A 41 -3.61 -6.22 -8.47
C ALA A 41 -3.17 -5.32 -9.64
N ALA A 42 -2.29 -5.81 -10.51
CA ALA A 42 -1.85 -5.07 -11.70
C ALA A 42 -3.01 -4.74 -12.66
N GLN A 43 -3.90 -5.70 -12.90
CA GLN A 43 -5.03 -5.54 -13.81
C GLN A 43 -6.12 -4.58 -13.29
N THR A 44 -6.20 -4.37 -11.98
CA THR A 44 -7.12 -3.38 -11.40
C THR A 44 -6.65 -1.93 -11.55
N MET A 45 -5.43 -1.71 -12.03
CA MET A 45 -4.87 -0.38 -12.25
C MET A 45 -4.98 0.02 -13.72
N ARG A 46 -5.11 1.32 -13.97
CA ARG A 46 -5.07 1.84 -15.34
C ARG A 46 -3.65 1.71 -15.89
N ALA A 47 -3.51 0.99 -17.00
CA ALA A 47 -2.22 0.67 -17.61
C ALA A 47 -1.40 1.93 -17.95
N ASN A 48 -0.08 1.84 -17.75
CA ASN A 48 0.88 2.86 -18.16
C ASN A 48 1.67 2.37 -19.38
N PRO A 49 1.71 3.10 -20.51
CA PRO A 49 2.52 2.73 -21.66
C PRO A 49 4.03 2.68 -21.41
N ALA A 50 4.51 3.37 -20.37
CA ALA A 50 5.94 3.47 -20.05
C ALA A 50 6.50 2.21 -19.38
N PHE A 51 5.67 1.39 -18.73
CA PHE A 51 6.13 0.18 -18.04
C PHE A 51 5.01 -0.86 -17.85
N ASP A 52 5.41 -2.12 -17.68
CA ASP A 52 4.50 -3.20 -17.32
C ASP A 52 4.21 -3.16 -15.81
N THR A 53 2.95 -2.92 -15.44
CA THR A 53 2.48 -2.88 -14.06
C THR A 53 2.73 -4.19 -13.31
N GLU A 54 2.50 -5.35 -13.93
CA GLU A 54 2.65 -6.67 -13.30
C GLU A 54 4.12 -6.96 -12.97
N LYS A 55 5.02 -6.57 -13.88
CA LYS A 55 6.46 -6.63 -13.66
C LYS A 55 6.90 -5.62 -12.59
N ALA A 56 6.41 -4.38 -12.68
CA ALA A 56 6.79 -3.30 -11.78
C ALA A 56 6.43 -3.62 -10.32
N ILE A 57 5.26 -4.20 -10.04
CA ILE A 57 4.85 -4.58 -8.67
C ILE A 57 5.90 -5.47 -7.98
N GLN A 58 6.51 -6.39 -8.73
CA GLN A 58 7.49 -7.33 -8.19
C GLN A 58 8.88 -6.70 -8.03
N GLU A 59 9.20 -5.68 -8.83
CA GLU A 59 10.48 -4.97 -8.82
C GLU A 59 10.53 -3.83 -7.79
N LEU A 60 9.39 -3.45 -7.20
CA LEU A 60 9.34 -2.42 -6.17
C LEU A 60 10.26 -2.77 -4.98
N GLY A 61 11.05 -1.76 -4.58
CA GLY A 61 11.85 -1.75 -3.37
C GLY A 61 11.10 -1.20 -2.16
N THR A 62 11.77 -1.18 -1.01
CA THR A 62 11.25 -0.53 0.20
C THR A 62 11.07 0.96 -0.03
N GLY A 63 9.91 1.49 0.36
CA GLY A 63 9.55 2.89 0.16
C GLY A 63 8.93 3.18 -1.21
N GLU A 64 8.95 2.25 -2.16
CA GLU A 64 8.32 2.45 -3.45
C GLU A 64 6.90 1.89 -3.51
N ALA A 65 6.06 2.51 -4.34
CA ALA A 65 4.70 2.07 -4.60
C ALA A 65 4.27 2.38 -6.04
N LEU A 66 3.31 1.61 -6.53
CA LEU A 66 2.47 1.98 -7.66
C LEU A 66 1.24 2.72 -7.17
N ILE A 67 0.98 3.89 -7.75
CA ILE A 67 -0.06 4.81 -7.29
C ILE A 67 -0.99 5.15 -8.46
N SER A 68 -2.30 5.06 -8.22
CA SER A 68 -3.33 5.53 -9.12
C SER A 68 -4.44 6.18 -8.29
N PHE A 69 -4.68 7.47 -8.52
CA PHE A 69 -5.71 8.23 -7.82
C PHE A 69 -6.77 8.71 -8.80
N LEU A 70 -7.96 8.98 -8.28
CA LEU A 70 -9.05 9.52 -9.09
C LEU A 70 -8.72 10.95 -9.56
N ASP A 71 -9.00 11.22 -10.82
CA ASP A 71 -8.96 12.56 -11.39
C ASP A 71 -10.18 13.40 -10.98
N THR A 72 -10.28 14.63 -11.49
CA THR A 72 -11.39 15.55 -11.21
C THR A 72 -12.75 15.05 -11.69
N LYS A 73 -12.79 14.04 -12.55
CA LYS A 73 -14.01 13.40 -13.06
C LYS A 73 -14.31 12.09 -12.34
N GLY A 74 -13.53 11.73 -11.33
CA GLY A 74 -13.68 10.48 -10.59
C GLY A 74 -13.18 9.25 -11.34
N SER A 75 -12.39 9.42 -12.41
CA SER A 75 -11.78 8.31 -13.16
C SER A 75 -10.36 8.04 -12.66
N PRO A 76 -9.94 6.76 -12.52
CA PRO A 76 -8.57 6.45 -12.13
C PRO A 76 -7.54 7.04 -13.11
N SER A 77 -6.53 7.71 -12.57
CA SER A 77 -5.36 8.16 -13.32
C SER A 77 -4.54 6.97 -13.81
N VAL A 78 -3.69 7.20 -14.82
CA VAL A 78 -2.66 6.23 -15.21
C VAL A 78 -1.80 5.90 -13.97
N VAL A 79 -1.45 4.63 -13.82
CA VAL A 79 -0.61 4.17 -12.71
C VAL A 79 0.80 4.74 -12.84
N GLU A 80 1.34 5.27 -11.76
CA GLU A 80 2.70 5.80 -11.70
C GLU A 80 3.52 5.10 -10.62
N ARG A 81 4.83 4.98 -10.84
CA ARG A 81 5.77 4.54 -9.80
C ARG A 81 6.22 5.76 -8.99
N ALA A 82 6.07 5.70 -7.68
CA ALA A 82 6.41 6.80 -6.78
C ALA A 82 7.19 6.32 -5.56
N MET A 83 7.97 7.24 -4.99
CA MET A 83 8.59 7.07 -3.68
C MET A 83 7.66 7.62 -2.61
N VAL A 84 7.38 6.80 -1.60
CA VAL A 84 6.59 7.19 -0.43
C VAL A 84 7.53 7.83 0.57
N ILE A 85 7.21 9.06 0.96
CA ILE A 85 7.96 9.79 1.98
C ILE A 85 7.80 9.06 3.30
N ALA A 86 8.92 8.73 3.94
CA ALA A 86 8.92 8.10 5.25
C ALA A 86 8.22 9.00 6.27
N PRO A 87 7.40 8.45 7.17
CA PRO A 87 6.75 9.25 8.18
C PRO A 87 7.80 9.90 9.10
N CYS A 88 7.61 11.16 9.45
CA CYS A 88 8.44 11.85 10.45
C CYS A 88 8.12 11.40 11.89
N SER A 89 7.23 10.43 12.06
CA SER A 89 6.88 9.87 13.36
C SER A 89 7.87 8.78 13.78
N ARG A 90 7.96 8.56 15.10
CA ARG A 90 8.70 7.42 15.64
C ARG A 90 7.84 6.18 15.56
N MET A 91 8.22 5.27 14.66
CA MET A 91 7.68 3.91 14.59
C MET A 91 8.54 3.01 15.48
N GLY A 92 8.00 2.53 16.60
CA GLY A 92 8.72 1.63 17.51
C GLY A 92 8.19 1.67 18.94
N PRO A 93 8.58 0.69 19.77
CA PRO A 93 8.21 0.70 21.18
C PRO A 93 8.81 1.92 21.87
N VAL A 94 8.10 2.45 22.86
CA VAL A 94 8.63 3.50 23.73
C VAL A 94 9.82 2.93 24.52
N THR A 95 10.84 3.74 24.77
CA THR A 95 11.98 3.30 25.58
C THR A 95 11.54 3.04 27.02
N GLU A 96 12.29 2.21 27.75
CA GLU A 96 11.97 1.90 29.13
C GLU A 96 11.97 3.15 30.03
N ASP A 97 12.89 4.08 29.78
CA ASP A 97 12.94 5.37 30.49
C ASP A 97 11.72 6.25 30.20
N GLU A 98 11.30 6.36 28.94
CA GLU A 98 10.08 7.11 28.58
C GLU A 98 8.83 6.48 29.19
N ARG A 99 8.76 5.14 29.19
CA ARG A 99 7.66 4.41 29.84
C ARG A 99 7.62 4.72 31.33
N ASN A 100 8.76 4.62 32.03
CA ASN A 100 8.85 4.88 33.45
C ASN A 100 8.56 6.34 33.79
N GLY A 101 9.01 7.28 32.95
CA GLY A 101 8.68 8.70 33.07
C GLY A 101 7.18 8.96 32.99
N LEU A 102 6.49 8.35 32.02
CA LEU A 102 5.03 8.46 31.88
C LEU A 102 4.28 7.83 33.06
N ILE A 103 4.73 6.69 33.58
CA ILE A 103 4.13 6.03 34.75
C ILE A 103 4.31 6.87 36.01
N ASN A 104 5.53 7.36 36.28
CA ASN A 104 5.82 8.08 37.52
C ASN A 104 5.19 9.49 37.57
N HIS A 105 4.88 10.09 36.42
CA HIS A 105 4.18 11.38 36.32
C HIS A 105 2.69 11.22 35.98
N SER A 106 2.17 9.99 36.05
CA SER A 106 0.75 9.72 35.94
C SER A 106 0.00 10.38 37.09
N PRO A 107 -1.11 11.09 36.83
CA PRO A 107 -1.98 11.63 37.89
C PRO A 107 -2.84 10.56 38.57
N VAL A 108 -2.83 9.31 38.06
CA VAL A 108 -3.41 8.11 38.69
C VAL A 108 -2.33 7.22 39.26
#